data_AF-A0A1S2KD18-F1
#
_entry.id   AF-A0A1S2KD18-F1
#
_cell.length_a   1.000
_cell.length_b   1.000
_cell.length_c   1.000
_cell.angle_alpha   90.00
_cell.angle_beta   90.00
_cell.angle_gamma   90.00
#
_symmetry.space_group_name_H-M   'P 1'
#
loop_
_entity.id
_entity.type
_entity.pdbx_description
1 polymer ?
#
loop_
_entity_poly.entity_id
_entity_poly.type
_entity_poly.pdbx_seq_one_letter_code
_entity_poly.pdbx_strand_id
1 'polypeptide(L)' 'MTGLVSEWPTYTWPPSLEIPTPAQREAALAELGYTLADGAGWEWSEDTGPEYHDHPARIALLASAHVEPLGNGGAS' A
#
# COMPACT_ATOMS: atom_id res chain seq x y z
N MET A 1 -11.40 14.45 12.91
CA MET A 1 -10.24 13.64 13.35
C MET A 1 -9.10 13.98 12.42
N THR A 2 -8.11 14.76 12.88
CA THR A 2 -6.93 15.10 12.08
C THR A 2 -5.83 14.11 12.42
N GLY A 3 -5.82 12.96 11.75
CA GLY A 3 -4.68 12.04 11.84
C GLY A 3 -3.54 12.63 11.03
N LEU A 4 -2.36 12.79 11.62
CA LEU A 4 -1.18 13.19 10.86
C LEU A 4 -0.80 12.03 9.94
N VAL A 5 -0.34 12.33 8.72
CA VAL A 5 0.12 11.31 7.76
C VAL A 5 1.21 10.41 8.37
N SER A 6 2.04 10.98 9.25
CA SER A 6 3.08 10.26 9.98
C SER A 6 2.57 9.22 10.98
N GLU A 7 1.29 9.27 11.34
CA GLU A 7 0.67 8.31 12.28
C GLU A 7 0.01 7.14 11.55
N TRP A 8 0.02 7.13 10.21
CA TRP A 8 -0.59 6.06 9.44
C TRP A 8 0.22 4.75 9.58
N PRO A 9 -0.46 3.61 9.79
CA PRO A 9 0.20 2.31 9.87
C PRO A 9 0.95 2.05 8.57
N THR A 10 2.22 1.70 8.69
CA THR A 10 3.14 1.56 7.55
C THR A 10 3.88 0.24 7.65
N TYR A 11 3.77 -0.58 6.60
CA TYR A 11 4.56 -1.79 6.45
C TYR A 11 5.74 -1.50 5.52
N THR A 12 6.97 -1.75 5.99
CA THR A 12 8.18 -1.56 5.18
C THR A 12 8.69 -2.90 4.69
N TRP A 13 8.72 -3.07 3.37
CA TRP A 13 9.29 -4.26 2.75
C TRP A 13 10.82 -4.31 2.91
N PRO A 14 11.42 -5.50 3.10
CA PRO A 14 12.87 -5.66 3.00
C PRO A 14 13.37 -5.21 1.62
N PRO A 15 14.60 -4.67 1.53
CA PRO A 15 15.18 -4.29 0.24
C PRO A 15 15.21 -5.46 -0.74
N SER A 16 14.53 -5.31 -1.88
CA SER A 16 14.48 -6.32 -2.95
C SER A 16 14.28 -5.67 -4.31
N LEU A 17 14.66 -6.38 -5.38
CA LEU A 17 14.38 -5.98 -6.77
C LEU A 17 13.03 -6.52 -7.27
N GLU A 18 12.39 -7.38 -6.49
CA GLU A 18 11.12 -7.99 -6.86
C GLU A 18 9.96 -7.10 -6.42
N ILE A 19 9.04 -6.84 -7.34
CA ILE A 19 7.81 -6.12 -7.02
C ILE A 19 6.90 -7.08 -6.25
N PRO A 20 6.40 -6.71 -5.04
CA PRO A 20 5.47 -7.56 -4.31
C PRO A 20 4.28 -7.98 -5.18
N THR A 21 3.80 -9.19 -4.99
CA THR A 21 2.58 -9.70 -5.63
C THR A 21 1.33 -9.19 -4.90
N PRO A 22 0.12 -9.25 -5.51
CA PRO A 22 -1.13 -8.91 -4.82
C PRO A 22 -1.33 -9.69 -3.50
N ALA A 23 -1.07 -11.01 -3.50
CA ALA A 23 -1.19 -11.83 -2.29
C ALA A 23 -0.22 -11.42 -1.18
N GLN A 24 1.01 -11.01 -1.53
CA GLN A 24 1.96 -10.47 -0.57
C GLN A 24 1.49 -9.12 -0.01
N ARG A 25 0.90 -8.25 -0.83
CA ARG A 25 0.30 -6.99 -0.35
C ARG A 25 -0.87 -7.25 0.60
N GLU A 26 -1.72 -8.23 0.32
CA GLU A 26 -2.81 -8.63 1.22
C GLU A 26 -2.28 -9.14 2.56
N ALA A 27 -1.21 -9.94 2.56
CA ALA A 27 -0.57 -10.38 3.80
C ALA A 27 0.00 -9.19 4.60
N ALA A 28 0.64 -8.23 3.93
CA ALA A 28 1.13 -7.02 4.59
C ALA A 28 -0.01 -6.14 5.14
N LEU A 29 -1.16 -6.07 4.47
CA LEU A 29 -2.35 -5.38 5.01
C LEU A 29 -2.85 -6.07 6.28
N ALA A 30 -2.87 -7.41 6.32
CA ALA A 30 -3.27 -8.16 7.50
C ALA A 30 -2.37 -7.89 8.71
N GLU A 31 -1.04 -7.76 8.50
CA GLU A 31 -0.08 -7.34 9.54
C GLU A 31 -0.37 -5.92 10.07
N LEU A 32 -0.94 -5.05 9.22
CA LEU A 32 -1.40 -3.72 9.61
C LEU A 32 -2.81 -3.70 10.23
N GLY A 33 -3.49 -4.85 10.30
CA GLY A 33 -4.85 -4.97 10.84
C GLY A 33 -5.97 -4.69 9.85
N TYR A 34 -5.70 -4.82 8.54
CA TYR A 34 -6.65 -4.54 7.47
C TYR A 34 -6.79 -5.72 6.51
N THR A 35 -7.91 -5.77 5.80
CA THR A 35 -8.13 -6.65 4.64
C THR A 35 -8.67 -5.82 3.47
N LEU A 36 -8.58 -6.34 2.24
CA LEU A 36 -9.31 -5.75 1.13
C LEU A 36 -10.81 -5.80 1.40
N ALA A 37 -11.51 -4.71 1.09
CA ALA A 37 -12.97 -4.69 1.12
C ALA A 37 -13.55 -5.67 0.09
N ASP A 38 -14.74 -6.20 0.34
CA ASP A 38 -15.39 -7.14 -0.59
C ASP A 38 -15.54 -6.52 -1.99
N GLY A 39 -15.13 -7.27 -3.00
CA GLY A 39 -15.10 -6.81 -4.40
C GLY A 39 -14.09 -5.71 -4.72
N ALA A 40 -13.22 -5.30 -3.79
CA ALA A 40 -12.23 -4.27 -4.04
C ALA A 40 -11.12 -4.75 -4.99
N GLY A 41 -10.81 -3.93 -5.98
CA GLY A 41 -9.66 -4.10 -6.87
C GLY A 41 -8.49 -3.21 -6.48
N TRP A 42 -7.30 -3.58 -6.95
CA TRP A 42 -6.14 -2.69 -6.94
C TRP A 42 -6.21 -1.75 -8.13
N GLU A 43 -6.12 -0.46 -7.85
CA GLU A 43 -5.97 0.59 -8.84
C GLU A 43 -4.49 0.97 -8.93
N TRP A 44 -4.01 1.11 -10.16
CA TRP A 44 -2.60 1.40 -10.45
C TRP A 44 -2.49 2.77 -11.09
N SER A 45 -1.57 3.58 -10.58
CA SER A 45 -1.30 4.92 -11.08
C SER A 45 0.20 5.14 -11.19
N GLU A 46 0.59 5.85 -12.23
CA GLU A 46 1.97 6.29 -12.43
C GLU A 46 2.11 7.70 -11.88
N ASP A 47 3.18 7.95 -11.12
CA ASP A 47 3.57 9.29 -10.72
C ASP A 47 4.97 9.59 -11.26
N THR A 48 5.10 10.72 -11.94
CA THR A 48 6.40 11.19 -12.42
C THR A 48 7.03 12.02 -11.32
N GLY A 49 8.19 11.58 -10.82
CA GLY A 49 8.98 12.42 -9.92
C GLY A 49 9.32 13.77 -10.57
N PRO A 50 9.67 14.80 -9.78
CA PRO A 50 10.02 16.11 -10.32
C PRO A 50 11.09 16.01 -11.40
N GLU A 51 10.92 16.75 -12.50
CA GLU A 51 11.93 16.85 -13.55
C GLU A 51 13.22 17.39 -12.94
N TYR A 52 14.24 16.54 -12.80
CA TYR A 52 15.52 16.93 -12.22
C TYR A 52 16.66 16.49 -13.13
N HIS A 53 17.19 17.47 -13.89
CA HIS A 53 18.32 17.37 -14.83
C HIS A 53 18.13 16.35 -15.97
N ASP A 54 19.11 16.25 -16.89
CA ASP A 54 19.13 15.38 -18.10
C ASP A 54 19.07 13.85 -17.83
N HIS A 55 18.56 13.45 -16.68
CA HIS A 55 18.29 12.05 -16.35
C HIS A 55 16.88 11.65 -16.80
N PRO A 56 16.69 10.40 -17.25
CA PRO A 56 15.35 9.91 -17.56
C PRO A 56 14.44 10.04 -16.34
N ALA A 57 13.22 10.54 -16.55
CA ALA A 57 12.22 10.67 -15.51
C ALA A 57 12.02 9.33 -14.79
N ARG A 58 12.10 9.35 -13.45
CA ARG A 58 11.76 8.17 -12.64
C ARG A 58 10.25 8.13 -12.47
N ILE A 59 9.66 7.04 -12.96
CA ILE A 59 8.25 6.72 -12.74
C ILE A 59 8.13 5.94 -11.43
N ALA A 60 7.35 6.47 -10.50
CA ALA A 60 6.87 5.74 -9.34
C ALA A 60 5.55 5.05 -9.70
N LEU A 61 5.48 3.74 -9.49
CA LEU A 61 4.23 2.99 -9.60
C LEU A 61 3.55 2.98 -8.24
N LEU A 62 2.43 3.68 -8.16
CA LEU A 62 1.55 3.74 -6.99
C LEU A 62 0.42 2.74 -7.17
N ALA A 63 -0.01 2.15 -6.04
CA ALA A 63 -1.16 1.27 -6.01
C ALA A 63 -2.05 1.65 -4.83
N SER A 64 -3.36 1.68 -5.07
CA SER A 64 -4.36 1.91 -4.04
C SER A 64 -5.44 0.83 -4.10
N ALA A 65 -6.02 0.51 -2.95
CA ALA A 65 -7.17 -0.36 -2.86
C ALA A 65 -8.04 0.05 -1.68
N HIS A 66 -9.34 -0.21 -1.77
CA HIS A 66 -10.23 -0.05 -0.64
C HIS A 66 -9.98 -1.18 0.38
N VAL A 67 -9.78 -0.78 1.63
CA VAL A 67 -9.55 -1.70 2.75
C VAL A 67 -10.57 -1.47 3.85
N GLU A 68 -10.83 -2.53 4.60
CA GLU A 68 -11.61 -2.50 5.83
C GLU A 68 -10.80 -3.06 7.00
N PRO A 69 -11.11 -2.65 8.24
CA PRO A 69 -10.48 -3.25 9.40
C PRO A 69 -10.68 -4.76 9.37
N LEU A 70 -9.62 -5.52 9.61
CA LEU A 70 -9.75 -6.96 9.83
C LEU A 70 -10.66 -7.12 11.05
N GLY A 71 -11.90 -7.59 10.83
CA GLY A 71 -12.90 -7.67 11.89
C GLY A 71 -12.26 -8.32 13.11
N ASN A 72 -12.23 -7.59 14.25
CA ASN A 72 -11.66 -8.13 15.48
C ASN A 72 -12.26 -9.51 15.68
N GLY A 73 -11.41 -10.54 15.80
CA GLY A 73 -11.82 -11.84 16.29
C GLY A 73 -12.34 -11.69 17.72
N GLY A 74 -13.58 -11.21 17.85
CA GLY A 74 -14.38 -11.33 19.05
C GLY A 74 -14.82 -12.78 19.13
N ALA A 75 -13.93 -13.64 19.63
CA ALA A 75 -14.26 -14.97 20.09
C ALA A 75 -13.74 -15.12 21.53
N SER A 76 -14.68 -14.82 22.44
CA SER A 76 -14.82 -15.24 23.85
C SER A 76 -13.67 -15.04 24.83
#